data_AF-A0A3D3UZW8-F1
#
_entry.id   AF-A0A3D3UZW8-F1
#
_cell.length_a   1.000
_cell.length_b   1.000
_cell.length_c   1.000
_cell.angle_alpha   90.00
_cell.angle_beta   90.00
_cell.angle_gamma   90.00
#
_symmetry.space_group_name_H-M   'P 1'
#
loop_
_entity.id
_entity.type
_entity.pdbx_description
1 polymer ?
#
loop_
_entity_poly.entity_id
_entity_poly.type
_entity_poly.pdbx_seq_one_letter_code
_entity_poly.pdbx_strand_id
1 'polypeptide(L)' 'MRLTYYRCPNCGQLYYSAANLKGEQLICERCGATIAPITYEEFKKYIGEKTKSPNEKEQRC' A
#
# COMPACT_ATOMS: atom_id res chain seq x y z
N MET A 1 -9.41 -13.09 3.49
CA MET A 1 -8.75 -11.87 4.03
C MET A 1 -8.84 -10.76 3.00
N ARG A 2 -9.29 -9.55 3.34
CA ARG A 2 -9.29 -8.40 2.42
C ARG A 2 -8.05 -7.55 2.71
N LEU A 3 -7.18 -7.39 1.72
CA LEU A 3 -6.02 -6.50 1.80
C LEU A 3 -6.49 -5.08 1.50
N THR A 4 -6.11 -4.14 2.37
CA THR A 4 -6.31 -2.71 2.12
C THR A 4 -4.94 -2.08 1.83
N TYR A 5 -4.86 -1.35 0.72
CA TYR A 5 -3.65 -0.66 0.28
C TYR A 5 -3.76 0.82 0.65
N TYR A 6 -2.64 1.42 1.04
CA TYR A 6 -2.57 2.83 1.41
C TYR A 6 -1.39 3.49 0.71
N ARG A 7 -1.56 4.75 0.33
CA ARG A 7 -0.52 5.52 -0.32
C ARG A 7 -0.34 6.86 0.37
N CYS A 8 0.91 7.23 0.61
CA CYS A 8 1.23 8.58 1.02
C CYS A 8 1.23 9.54 -0.17
N PRO A 9 0.46 10.65 -0.15
CA PRO A 9 0.45 11.64 -1.23
C PRO A 9 1.76 12.45 -1.31
N ASN A 10 2.44 12.68 -0.18
CA ASN A 10 3.68 13.47 -0.13
C ASN A 10 4.91 12.65 -0.53
N CYS A 11 5.06 11.46 0.06
CA CYS A 11 6.25 10.64 -0.13
C CYS A 11 6.09 9.57 -1.22
N GLY A 12 4.86 9.25 -1.63
CA GLY A 12 4.60 8.16 -2.58
C GLY A 12 4.84 6.75 -2.02
N GLN A 13 5.07 6.61 -0.70
CA GLN A 13 5.26 5.32 -0.03
C GLN A 13 3.95 4.52 -0.05
N LEU A 14 4.05 3.24 -0.40
CA LEU A 14 2.96 2.28 -0.33
C LEU A 14 3.02 1.49 0.98
N TYR A 15 1.85 1.28 1.56
CA TYR A 15 1.63 0.42 2.71
C TYR A 15 0.51 -0.57 2.38
N TYR A 16 0.57 -1.76 2.96
CA TYR A 16 -0.48 -2.77 2.85
C TYR A 16 -0.81 -3.28 4.24
N SER A 17 -2.08 -3.40 4.55
CA SER A 17 -2.54 -4.03 5.79
C SER A 17 -3.52 -5.15 5.47
N ALA A 18 -3.27 -6.32 6.06
CA ALA A 18 -4.17 -7.47 6.01
C ALA A 18 -5.31 -7.39 7.05
N ALA A 19 -5.23 -6.41 7.96
CA ALA A 19 -6.27 -6.12 8.93
C ALA A 19 -7.18 -4.99 8.42
N ASN A 20 -8.47 -5.10 8.68
CA ASN A 20 -9.44 -4.03 8.43
C ASN A 20 -9.15 -2.90 9.44
N LEU A 21 -8.12 -2.09 9.20
CA LEU A 21 -7.88 -0.80 9.87
C LEU A 21 -8.93 0.21 9.35
N LYS A 22 -10.21 -0.16 9.40
CA LYS A 22 -11.34 0.71 9.07
C LYS A 22 -11.50 1.70 10.21
N GLY A 23 -10.81 2.83 10.11
CA GLY A 23 -11.01 3.98 11.00
C GLY A 23 -9.75 4.56 11.62
N GLU A 24 -8.62 3.86 11.58
CA GLU A 24 -7.35 4.41 12.06
C GLU A 24 -6.71 5.27 10.96
N GLN A 25 -6.58 6.57 11.23
CA GLN A 25 -5.80 7.47 10.39
C GLN A 25 -4.34 7.06 10.47
N LEU A 26 -3.86 6.41 9.42
CA LEU A 26 -2.46 6.05 9.31
C LEU A 26 -1.64 7.31 8.99
N ILE A 27 -0.51 7.46 9.66
CA ILE A 27 0.43 8.56 9.44
C ILE A 27 1.68 8.00 8.75
N CYS A 28 2.13 8.67 7.69
CA CYS A 28 3.37 8.30 7.02
C CYS A 28 4.56 8.60 7.92
N GLU A 29 5.30 7.57 8.32
CA GLU A 29 6.50 7.73 9.16
C GLU A 29 7.63 8.54 8.47
N ARG A 30 7.61 8.67 7.14
CA ARG A 30 8.63 9.43 6.40
C ARG A 30 8.37 10.94 6.37
N CYS A 31 7.12 11.36 6.21
CA CYS A 31 6.78 12.77 6.03
C CYS A 31 5.74 13.30 7.01
N GLY A 32 5.25 12.47 7.94
CA GLY A 32 4.20 12.84 8.89
C GLY A 32 2.83 13.10 8.26
N ALA A 33 2.66 12.82 6.97
CA ALA A 33 1.41 13.07 6.25
C ALA A 33 0.39 11.96 6.51
N THR A 34 -0.89 12.31 6.62
CA THR A 34 -1.97 11.32 6.69
C THR A 34 -2.04 10.51 5.40
N ILE A 35 -1.99 9.19 5.51
CA ILE A 35 -2.12 8.28 4.37
C ILE A 35 -3.57 7.83 4.23
N ALA A 36 -4.07 7.87 3.00
CA ALA A 36 -5.41 7.44 2.67
C ALA A 36 -5.39 6.04 2.06
N PRO A 37 -6.45 5.23 2.28
CA PRO A 37 -6.62 3.98 1.56
C PRO A 37 -6.82 4.28 0.07
N ILE A 38 -6.17 3.47 -0.76
CA ILE A 38 -6.33 3.49 -2.22
C ILE A 38 -7.03 2.21 -2.67
N THR A 39 -7.69 2.29 -3.81
CA THR A 39 -8.33 1.13 -4.42
C THR A 39 -7.29 0.18 -5.03
N TYR A 40 -7.69 -1.08 -5.25
CA TYR A 40 -6.83 -2.05 -5.92
C TYR A 40 -6.48 -1.64 -7.36
N GLU A 41 -7.36 -0.90 -8.04
CA GLU A 41 -7.12 -0.40 -9.40
C GLU A 41 -6.02 0.67 -9.41
N GLU A 42 -6.05 1.60 -8.45
CA GLU A 42 -5.00 2.61 -8.27
C GLU A 42 -3.67 1.96 -7.89
N PHE A 43 -3.71 0.96 -7.02
CA PHE A 43 -2.53 0.17 -6.65
C PHE A 43 -1.92 -0.53 -7.87
N LYS A 44 -2.73 -1.17 -8.72
CA LYS A 44 -2.29 -1.83 -9.96
C LYS A 44 -1.58 -0.86 -10.91
N LYS A 45 -2.10 0.35 -11.08
CA LYS A 45 -1.45 1.37 -11.93
C LYS A 45 -0.06 1.69 -11.39
N TYR A 46 0.04 1.96 -10.09
CA TYR A 46 1.31 2.32 -9.46
C TYR A 46 2.34 1.19 -9.48
N ILE A 47 1.94 -0.04 -9.13
CA ILE A 47 2.85 -1.19 -9.15
C ILE A 47 3.20 -1.57 -10.58
N GLY A 48 2.24 -1.52 -11.52
CA GLY A 48 2.47 -1.81 -12.93
C GLY A 48 3.54 -0.93 -13.57
N GLU A 49 3.66 0.33 -13.13
CA GLU A 49 4.75 1.22 -13.53
C GLU A 49 6.10 0.86 -12.87
N LYS A 50 6.10 0.25 -11.68
CA LYS A 50 7.30 -0.18 -10.95
C LYS A 50 7.77 -1.61 -11.24
N THR A 51 6.90 -2.52 -11.68
CA THR A 51 7.23 -3.93 -11.93
C THR A 51 7.84 -4.15 -13.32
N LYS A 52 9.04 -3.59 -13.51
CA LYS A 52 10.11 -4.24 -14.28
C LYS A 52 11.10 -4.98 -13.37
N SER A 53 10.68 -5.47 -12.21
CA SER A 53 11.40 -6.53 -11.48
C SER A 53 10.50 -7.23 -10.47
N PRO A 54 10.48 -8.58 -10.44
CA PRO A 54 9.57 -9.37 -9.63
C PRO A 54 10.21 -9.74 -8.29
N ASN A 55 9.39 -9.84 -7.24
CA ASN A 55 9.57 -10.92 -6.26
C ASN A 55 8.29 -11.09 -5.45
N GLU A 56 7.33 -11.72 -6.12
CA GLU A 56 6.45 -12.66 -5.45
C GLU A 56 7.35 -13.82 -4.97
N LYS A 57 7.75 -13.79 -3.70
CA LYS A 57 8.18 -15.01 -3.01
C LYS A 57 7.05 -15.43 -2.09
N GLU A 58 6.12 -16.12 -2.75
CA GLU A 58 5.28 -17.17 -2.21
C GLU A 58 5.99 -17.90 -1.06
N GLN A 59 5.54 -17.67 0.18
CA GLN A 59 5.97 -18.47 1.33
C GLN A 59 5.23 -19.81 1.24
N ARG A 60 5.88 -20.79 0.62
CA ARG A 60 5.49 -22.20 0.71
C ARG A 60 6.43 -22.87 1.70
N CYS A 61 5.88 -23.29 2.85
CA CYS A 61 6.54 -24.18 3.80
C CYS A 61 6.82 -25.55 3.19
#